data_AF-A0A849WVI1-F1
#
_entry.id   AF-A0A849WVI1-F1
#
_cell.length_a   1.000
_cell.length_b   1.000
_cell.length_c   1.000
_cell.angle_alpha   90.00
_cell.angle_beta   90.00
_cell.angle_gamma   90.00
#
_symmetry.space_group_name_H-M   'P 1'
#
loop_
_entity.id
_entity.type
_entity.pdbx_description
1 polymer ?
#
loop_
_entity_poly.entity_id
_entity_poly.type
_entity_poly.pdbx_seq_one_letter_code
_entity_poly.pdbx_strand_id
1 'polypeptide(L)'
;MTTIQLFRKVFNNLHVLILLDFILYTKISYAQSEINSDKILIAIIDTGVDLKNPELTPFLWINPGETGTDKNGNDKASNGVDDDNNGYIDDLHGWNFVANNSNIQDFQSHGTHVLSTILNNLKHLGLENKIQFQILKYYHTDNDTHSLIHASNEAFRYALQFQPQLINYSGGGYSFSKTEQQLLSQFSPLRTLIIAASGNDHNNNDILPFYPASYQLDNVIAVASVSTSSKKNKTKPSSFSNFGKRTVAVFSEGENQWAFGLNQKKIPLSGTSQSTANLTSFAASILIEDSSLNPLDIKDFLCSHFEPLSSDIKPTYCNRVITIDSLKKIKGKSNIFTEIVSSPKI
;
A
#
# COMPACT_ATOMS: atom_id res chain seq x y z
N MET A 1 3.26 48.44 3.73
CA MET A 1 2.15 47.47 3.61
C MET A 1 1.53 47.35 5.00
N THR A 2 0.36 47.95 5.22
CA THR A 2 -0.26 48.04 6.55
C THR A 2 -0.74 46.66 7.02
N THR A 3 -0.67 46.38 8.33
CA THR A 3 -1.04 45.10 8.98
C THR A 3 -2.43 44.58 8.53
N ILE A 4 -3.35 45.48 8.19
CA ILE A 4 -4.69 45.16 7.68
C ILE A 4 -4.67 44.52 6.27
N GLN A 5 -3.73 44.92 5.39
CA GLN A 5 -3.56 44.30 4.06
C GLN A 5 -2.99 42.88 4.17
N LEU A 6 -2.13 42.64 5.16
CA LEU A 6 -1.60 41.30 5.45
C LEU A 6 -2.71 40.38 5.99
N PHE A 7 -3.52 40.88 6.92
CA PHE A 7 -4.68 40.15 7.46
C PHE A 7 -5.70 39.80 6.38
N ARG A 8 -6.06 40.73 5.49
CA ARG A 8 -6.98 40.45 4.37
C ARG A 8 -6.42 39.39 3.40
N LYS A 9 -5.12 39.39 3.15
CA LYS A 9 -4.47 38.41 2.27
C LYS A 9 -4.43 37.01 2.90
N VAL A 10 -4.18 36.92 4.21
CA VAL A 10 -4.22 35.67 4.98
C VAL A 10 -5.65 35.14 5.10
N PHE A 11 -6.63 35.99 5.38
CA PHE A 11 -8.04 35.59 5.49
C PHE A 11 -8.64 35.11 4.16
N ASN A 12 -8.27 35.75 3.04
CA ASN A 12 -8.69 35.32 1.71
C ASN A 12 -8.03 33.99 1.31
N ASN A 13 -6.74 33.79 1.63
CA ASN A 13 -6.09 32.50 1.41
C ASN A 13 -6.69 31.38 2.27
N LEU A 14 -7.07 31.68 3.52
CA LEU A 14 -7.71 30.72 4.42
C LEU A 14 -9.11 30.34 3.92
N HIS A 15 -9.90 31.29 3.41
CA HIS A 15 -11.18 30.98 2.76
C HIS A 15 -11.01 30.15 1.49
N VAL A 16 -9.99 30.43 0.67
CA VAL A 16 -9.71 29.64 -0.54
C VAL A 16 -9.24 28.23 -0.19
N LEU A 17 -8.43 28.05 0.86
CA LEU A 17 -8.04 26.74 1.39
C LEU A 17 -9.24 25.96 1.93
N ILE A 18 -10.10 26.61 2.73
CA ILE A 18 -11.32 25.98 3.24
C ILE A 18 -12.29 25.63 2.10
N LEU A 19 -12.42 26.47 1.07
CA LEU A 19 -13.23 26.17 -0.10
C LEU A 19 -12.62 25.06 -0.96
N LEU A 20 -11.30 24.99 -1.11
CA LEU A 20 -10.62 23.90 -1.80
C LEU A 20 -10.78 22.59 -1.04
N ASP A 21 -10.59 22.59 0.29
CA ASP A 21 -10.84 21.44 1.15
C ASP A 21 -12.32 21.04 1.09
N PHE A 22 -13.26 21.99 1.05
CA PHE A 22 -14.69 21.70 0.92
C PHE A 22 -15.07 21.18 -0.47
N ILE A 23 -14.44 21.67 -1.54
CA ILE A 23 -14.63 21.18 -2.92
C ILE A 23 -14.00 19.78 -3.08
N LEU A 24 -12.81 19.56 -2.51
CA LEU A 24 -12.17 18.26 -2.45
C LEU A 24 -13.04 17.30 -1.65
N TYR A 25 -13.51 17.70 -0.47
CA TYR A 25 -14.38 16.92 0.41
C TYR A 25 -15.73 16.60 -0.23
N THR A 26 -16.34 17.54 -0.96
CA THR A 26 -17.61 17.30 -1.68
C THR A 26 -17.43 16.42 -2.91
N LYS A 27 -16.32 16.52 -3.64
CA LYS A 27 -15.96 15.53 -4.69
C LYS A 27 -15.66 14.15 -4.10
N ILE A 28 -14.97 14.10 -2.96
CA ILE A 28 -14.66 12.88 -2.18
C ILE A 28 -15.95 12.20 -1.68
N SER A 29 -16.92 12.97 -1.17
CA SER A 29 -18.23 12.44 -0.75
C SER A 29 -19.09 11.95 -1.92
N TYR A 30 -18.98 12.57 -3.10
CA TYR A 30 -19.68 12.07 -4.29
C TYR A 30 -19.09 10.74 -4.78
N ALA A 31 -17.75 10.60 -4.78
CA ALA A 31 -17.07 9.33 -5.07
C ALA A 31 -17.40 8.22 -4.04
N GLN A 32 -17.62 8.59 -2.76
CA GLN A 32 -18.04 7.64 -1.72
C GLN A 32 -19.44 7.04 -1.94
N SER A 33 -20.33 7.72 -2.69
CA SER A 33 -21.69 7.21 -2.90
C SER A 33 -21.80 6.07 -3.91
N GLU A 34 -20.75 5.78 -4.69
CA GLU A 34 -20.72 4.65 -5.65
C GLU A 34 -19.67 3.57 -5.31
N ILE A 35 -18.75 3.82 -4.37
CA ILE A 35 -17.81 2.81 -3.85
C ILE A 35 -18.33 2.24 -2.53
N ASN A 36 -19.56 1.71 -2.51
CA ASN A 36 -19.98 0.82 -1.42
C ASN A 36 -19.66 -0.62 -1.83
N SER A 37 -18.37 -0.89 -1.96
CA SER A 37 -17.84 -2.23 -2.19
C SER A 37 -17.65 -2.90 -0.84
N ASP A 38 -18.31 -4.04 -0.62
CA ASP A 38 -18.08 -4.95 0.52
C ASP A 38 -16.63 -5.53 0.56
N LYS A 39 -15.75 -5.07 -0.34
CA LYS A 39 -14.36 -5.49 -0.47
C LYS A 39 -13.39 -4.35 -0.15
N ILE A 40 -12.32 -4.69 0.55
CA ILE A 40 -11.16 -3.84 0.78
C ILE A 40 -10.40 -3.66 -0.54
N LEU A 41 -10.21 -2.42 -0.96
CA LEU A 41 -9.39 -2.04 -2.10
C LEU A 41 -7.92 -1.91 -1.67
N ILE A 42 -7.06 -2.67 -2.33
CA ILE A 42 -5.61 -2.68 -2.11
C ILE A 42 -4.94 -2.17 -3.38
N ALA A 43 -4.29 -1.00 -3.32
CA ALA A 43 -3.48 -0.52 -4.43
C ALA A 43 -2.08 -1.13 -4.38
N ILE A 44 -1.65 -1.74 -5.48
CA ILE A 44 -0.32 -2.30 -5.68
C ILE A 44 0.47 -1.35 -6.57
N ILE A 45 1.38 -0.59 -5.97
CA ILE A 45 2.27 0.32 -6.70
C ILE A 45 3.59 -0.42 -6.99
N ASP A 46 3.71 -0.98 -8.18
CA ASP A 46 4.79 -1.93 -8.52
C ASP A 46 5.07 -2.01 -10.05
N THR A 47 5.54 -3.16 -10.55
CA THR A 47 5.90 -3.41 -11.97
C THR A 47 4.71 -3.83 -12.83
N GLY A 48 3.50 -3.91 -12.27
CA GLY A 48 2.28 -4.40 -12.94
C GLY A 48 1.83 -5.77 -12.43
N VAL A 49 0.95 -6.43 -13.18
CA VAL A 49 0.49 -7.81 -12.91
C VAL A 49 0.52 -8.67 -14.17
N ASP A 50 0.75 -9.98 -14.04
CA ASP A 50 0.58 -10.94 -15.14
C ASP A 50 -0.91 -11.15 -15.47
N LEU A 51 -1.40 -10.41 -16.46
CA LEU A 51 -2.81 -10.48 -16.93
C LEU A 51 -3.15 -11.83 -17.57
N LYS A 52 -2.17 -12.69 -17.84
CA LYS A 52 -2.38 -14.05 -18.36
C LYS A 52 -2.53 -15.10 -17.25
N ASN A 53 -2.48 -14.69 -15.99
CA ASN A 53 -2.63 -15.58 -14.85
C ASN A 53 -4.09 -15.64 -14.35
N PRO A 54 -4.85 -16.71 -14.67
CA PRO A 54 -6.27 -16.81 -14.27
C PRO A 54 -6.47 -16.97 -12.76
N GLU A 55 -5.41 -17.23 -11.99
CA GLU A 55 -5.47 -17.26 -10.52
C GLU A 55 -5.44 -15.88 -9.88
N LEU A 56 -5.04 -14.84 -10.64
CA LEU A 56 -4.86 -13.47 -10.16
C LEU A 56 -5.91 -12.52 -10.74
N THR A 57 -6.22 -12.62 -12.04
CA THR A 57 -7.13 -11.68 -12.73
C THR A 57 -8.53 -11.56 -12.13
N PRO A 58 -9.16 -12.60 -11.54
CA PRO A 58 -10.47 -12.45 -10.91
C PRO A 58 -10.52 -11.52 -9.69
N PHE A 59 -9.35 -11.16 -9.14
CA PHE A 59 -9.23 -10.30 -7.96
C PHE A 59 -8.80 -8.87 -8.31
N LEU A 60 -8.68 -8.53 -9.59
CA LEU A 60 -8.39 -7.15 -9.99
C LEU A 60 -9.62 -6.28 -9.72
N TRP A 61 -9.35 -5.10 -9.18
CA TRP A 61 -10.34 -4.04 -9.07
C TRP A 61 -10.80 -3.63 -10.47
N ILE A 62 -12.06 -3.25 -10.57
CA ILE A 62 -12.67 -2.78 -11.81
C ILE A 62 -13.08 -1.33 -11.58
N ASN A 63 -12.58 -0.41 -12.41
CA ASN A 63 -13.02 0.98 -12.41
C ASN A 63 -14.48 1.05 -12.86
N PRO A 64 -15.44 1.44 -11.99
CA PRO A 64 -16.85 1.55 -12.38
C PRO A 64 -17.07 2.52 -13.54
N GLY A 65 -16.21 3.54 -13.66
CA GLY A 65 -16.21 4.53 -14.73
C GLY A 65 -16.05 3.93 -16.13
N GLU A 66 -15.23 2.88 -16.22
CA GLU A 66 -14.81 2.21 -17.44
C GLU A 66 -15.55 0.88 -17.68
N THR A 67 -16.74 0.71 -17.09
CA THR A 67 -17.55 -0.51 -17.25
C THR A 67 -18.86 -0.30 -17.99
N GLY A 68 -19.27 -1.33 -18.72
CA GLY A 68 -20.52 -1.35 -19.47
C GLY A 68 -20.34 -0.79 -20.87
N THR A 69 -21.41 -0.26 -21.45
CA THR A 69 -21.39 0.28 -22.81
C THR A 69 -21.56 1.79 -22.81
N ASP A 70 -20.84 2.46 -23.70
CA ASP A 70 -21.04 3.88 -24.01
C ASP A 70 -22.41 4.10 -24.70
N LYS A 71 -22.73 5.37 -25.00
CA LYS A 71 -23.96 5.76 -25.71
C LYS A 71 -24.08 5.20 -27.14
N ASN A 72 -22.98 4.72 -27.72
CA ASN A 72 -22.91 4.16 -29.06
C ASN A 72 -22.90 2.61 -29.04
N GLY A 73 -22.91 1.98 -27.86
CA GLY A 73 -22.83 0.53 -27.69
C GLY A 73 -21.41 -0.04 -27.69
N ASN A 74 -20.37 0.80 -27.61
CA ASN A 74 -18.98 0.34 -27.48
C ASN A 74 -18.68 -0.02 -26.03
N ASP A 75 -17.87 -1.05 -25.81
CA ASP A 75 -17.41 -1.46 -24.48
C ASP A 75 -16.47 -0.39 -23.90
N LYS A 76 -16.87 0.22 -22.78
CA LYS A 76 -16.08 1.27 -22.11
C LYS A 76 -14.70 0.80 -21.67
N ALA A 77 -14.54 -0.49 -21.42
CA ALA A 77 -13.25 -1.05 -21.05
C ALA A 77 -12.17 -0.95 -22.15
N SER A 78 -12.54 -0.57 -23.37
CA SER A 78 -11.64 -0.59 -24.54
C SER A 78 -12.08 0.31 -25.70
N ASN A 79 -12.91 1.33 -25.44
CA ASN A 79 -13.43 2.19 -26.50
C ASN A 79 -12.45 3.32 -26.88
N GLY A 80 -11.33 3.45 -26.16
CA GLY A 80 -10.33 4.50 -26.37
C GLY A 80 -10.76 5.86 -25.83
N VAL A 81 -11.69 5.88 -24.89
CA VAL A 81 -12.23 7.08 -24.24
C VAL A 81 -11.93 7.02 -22.74
N ASP A 82 -11.78 8.19 -22.14
CA ASP A 82 -11.79 8.37 -20.69
C ASP A 82 -13.25 8.64 -20.29
N ASP A 83 -13.97 7.58 -19.91
CA ASP A 83 -15.42 7.60 -19.74
C ASP A 83 -15.87 8.24 -18.41
N ASP A 84 -14.99 8.26 -17.41
CA ASP A 84 -15.22 8.92 -16.12
C ASP A 84 -14.54 10.30 -15.99
N ASN A 85 -13.78 10.71 -17.01
CA ASN A 85 -13.01 11.97 -17.06
C ASN A 85 -12.00 12.09 -15.91
N ASN A 86 -11.40 10.97 -15.51
CA ASN A 86 -10.38 10.92 -14.45
C ASN A 86 -8.96 11.25 -14.97
N GLY A 87 -8.80 11.37 -16.30
CA GLY A 87 -7.55 11.65 -17.00
C GLY A 87 -6.87 10.42 -17.62
N TYR A 88 -7.46 9.23 -17.54
CA TYR A 88 -6.84 7.95 -17.87
C TYR A 88 -7.76 7.09 -18.74
N ILE A 89 -7.43 7.00 -20.04
CA ILE A 89 -8.24 6.30 -21.05
C ILE A 89 -8.26 4.77 -20.83
N ASP A 90 -9.44 4.16 -20.74
CA ASP A 90 -9.63 2.71 -20.59
C ASP A 90 -8.88 2.10 -19.37
N ASP A 91 -8.79 2.81 -18.25
CA ASP A 91 -8.02 2.41 -17.05
C ASP A 91 -8.71 1.35 -16.16
N LEU A 92 -9.34 0.35 -16.79
CA LEU A 92 -10.25 -0.63 -16.18
C LEU A 92 -9.74 -1.25 -14.87
N HIS A 93 -8.44 -1.56 -14.78
CA HIS A 93 -7.84 -2.23 -13.62
C HIS A 93 -6.75 -1.39 -12.92
N GLY A 94 -6.59 -0.14 -13.36
CA GLY A 94 -5.52 0.77 -12.99
C GLY A 94 -4.70 1.23 -14.20
N TRP A 95 -3.50 1.75 -13.95
CA TRP A 95 -2.74 2.51 -14.94
C TRP A 95 -1.26 2.19 -14.97
N ASN A 96 -0.65 2.35 -16.15
CA ASN A 96 0.78 2.30 -16.36
C ASN A 96 1.37 3.71 -16.50
N PHE A 97 1.97 4.20 -15.42
CA PHE A 97 2.62 5.51 -15.32
C PHE A 97 4.00 5.55 -15.99
N VAL A 98 4.57 4.40 -16.35
CA VAL A 98 5.82 4.34 -17.15
C VAL A 98 5.53 4.70 -18.60
N ALA A 99 4.49 4.10 -19.18
CA ALA A 99 4.17 4.22 -20.60
C ALA A 99 2.96 5.12 -20.88
N ASN A 100 2.33 5.65 -19.83
CA ASN A 100 1.13 6.48 -19.86
C ASN A 100 -0.01 5.84 -20.67
N ASN A 101 -0.41 4.62 -20.30
CA ASN A 101 -1.51 3.88 -20.92
C ASN A 101 -2.13 2.86 -19.94
N SER A 102 -3.20 2.18 -20.38
CA SER A 102 -3.90 1.13 -19.61
C SER A 102 -3.18 -0.22 -19.59
N ASN A 103 -2.01 -0.37 -20.23
CA ASN A 103 -1.28 -1.64 -20.25
C ASN A 103 -0.48 -1.86 -18.96
N ILE A 104 -1.14 -2.49 -17.98
CA ILE A 104 -0.57 -2.86 -16.68
C ILE A 104 0.16 -4.22 -16.66
N GLN A 105 0.43 -4.82 -17.82
CA GLN A 105 1.13 -6.11 -17.89
C GLN A 105 2.50 -6.04 -17.20
N ASP A 106 2.75 -7.02 -16.35
CA ASP A 106 4.06 -7.23 -15.75
C ASP A 106 5.00 -7.96 -16.72
N PHE A 107 6.23 -7.47 -16.80
CA PHE A 107 7.32 -8.07 -17.57
C PHE A 107 8.54 -8.41 -16.70
N GLN A 108 8.47 -8.11 -15.40
CA GLN A 108 9.58 -8.24 -14.45
C GLN A 108 9.29 -9.21 -13.31
N SER A 109 8.05 -9.71 -13.20
CA SER A 109 7.55 -10.66 -12.19
C SER A 109 7.36 -10.10 -10.78
N HIS A 110 7.96 -8.95 -10.44
CA HIS A 110 7.98 -8.44 -9.07
C HIS A 110 6.57 -8.06 -8.57
N GLY A 111 5.83 -7.24 -9.31
CA GLY A 111 4.47 -6.85 -8.94
C GLY A 111 3.49 -8.02 -8.94
N THR A 112 3.64 -8.95 -9.89
CA THR A 112 2.88 -10.20 -9.89
C THR A 112 3.14 -11.03 -8.63
N HIS A 113 4.40 -11.11 -8.20
CA HIS A 113 4.81 -11.86 -7.00
C HIS A 113 4.30 -11.22 -5.71
N VAL A 114 4.37 -9.89 -5.61
CA VAL A 114 3.82 -9.11 -4.49
C VAL A 114 2.32 -9.33 -4.36
N LEU A 115 1.55 -9.13 -5.44
CA LEU A 115 0.11 -9.36 -5.44
C LEU A 115 -0.22 -10.81 -5.09
N SER A 116 0.46 -11.77 -5.72
CA SER A 116 0.24 -13.19 -5.46
C SER A 116 0.55 -13.56 -4.01
N THR A 117 1.54 -12.94 -3.37
CA THR A 117 1.86 -13.16 -1.96
C THR A 117 0.69 -12.73 -1.07
N ILE A 118 0.16 -11.52 -1.29
CA ILE A 118 -1.00 -11.00 -0.54
C ILE A 118 -2.20 -11.93 -0.72
N LEU A 119 -2.51 -12.29 -1.97
CA LEU A 119 -3.66 -13.13 -2.32
C LEU A 119 -3.53 -14.54 -1.72
N ASN A 120 -2.35 -15.18 -1.81
CA ASN A 120 -2.14 -16.52 -1.25
C ASN A 120 -2.39 -16.55 0.26
N ASN A 121 -1.92 -15.53 0.99
CA ASN A 121 -2.14 -15.43 2.42
C ASN A 121 -3.62 -15.27 2.77
N LEU A 122 -4.34 -14.43 2.02
CA LEU A 122 -5.78 -14.24 2.23
C LEU A 122 -6.59 -15.48 1.82
N LYS A 123 -6.19 -16.20 0.76
CA LYS A 123 -6.76 -17.52 0.39
C LYS A 123 -6.60 -18.54 1.52
N HIS A 124 -5.45 -18.59 2.19
CA HIS A 124 -5.26 -19.47 3.35
C HIS A 124 -6.20 -19.15 4.52
N LEU A 125 -6.73 -17.92 4.57
CA LEU A 125 -7.71 -17.50 5.56
C LEU A 125 -9.15 -17.58 5.03
N GLY A 126 -9.38 -17.88 3.75
CA GLY A 126 -10.72 -17.82 3.14
C GLY A 126 -11.28 -16.39 3.05
N LEU A 127 -10.40 -15.40 2.90
CA LEU A 127 -10.73 -13.97 2.86
C LEU A 127 -10.54 -13.35 1.47
N GLU A 128 -10.14 -14.12 0.47
CA GLU A 128 -9.84 -13.64 -0.88
C GLU A 128 -11.02 -12.95 -1.57
N ASN A 129 -12.26 -13.34 -1.26
CA ASN A 129 -13.47 -12.75 -1.83
C ASN A 129 -13.83 -11.39 -1.21
N LYS A 130 -13.09 -10.95 -0.19
CA LYS A 130 -13.28 -9.68 0.53
C LYS A 130 -12.27 -8.60 0.11
N ILE A 131 -11.47 -8.86 -0.92
CA ILE A 131 -10.48 -7.91 -1.41
C ILE A 131 -10.57 -7.71 -2.92
N GLN A 132 -9.93 -6.65 -3.39
CA GLN A 132 -9.69 -6.38 -4.80
C GLN A 132 -8.40 -5.55 -4.95
N PHE A 133 -7.70 -5.72 -6.08
CA PHE A 133 -6.40 -5.11 -6.33
C PHE A 133 -6.44 -4.07 -7.45
N GLN A 134 -6.14 -2.81 -7.13
CA GLN A 134 -5.87 -1.78 -8.14
C GLN A 134 -4.38 -1.83 -8.50
N ILE A 135 -4.06 -1.87 -9.79
CA ILE A 135 -2.69 -2.07 -10.26
C ILE A 135 -2.11 -0.78 -10.81
N LEU A 136 -1.07 -0.27 -10.14
CA LEU A 136 -0.44 1.00 -10.48
C LEU A 136 1.01 0.74 -10.86
N LYS A 137 1.25 0.62 -12.17
CA LYS A 137 2.57 0.28 -12.70
C LYS A 137 3.41 1.55 -12.81
N TYR A 138 4.43 1.68 -11.97
CA TYR A 138 5.31 2.87 -11.95
C TYR A 138 6.78 2.56 -12.31
N TYR A 139 7.16 1.28 -12.30
CA TYR A 139 8.56 0.87 -12.42
C TYR A 139 8.85 0.16 -13.75
N HIS A 140 10.00 0.53 -14.34
CA HIS A 140 10.68 -0.18 -15.42
C HIS A 140 12.19 0.00 -15.25
N THR A 141 12.99 -0.99 -15.65
CA THR A 141 14.45 -1.01 -15.42
C THR A 141 15.21 0.10 -16.16
N ASP A 142 14.64 0.61 -17.25
CA ASP A 142 15.29 1.59 -18.11
C ASP A 142 15.10 3.03 -17.61
N ASN A 143 14.25 3.23 -16.60
CA ASN A 143 13.96 4.55 -16.06
C ASN A 143 14.97 4.96 -15.00
N ASP A 144 15.38 6.24 -15.02
CA ASP A 144 16.19 6.81 -13.95
C ASP A 144 15.40 7.08 -12.67
N THR A 145 16.10 7.37 -11.57
CA THR A 145 15.49 7.63 -10.26
C THR A 145 14.50 8.80 -10.29
N HIS A 146 14.75 9.85 -11.08
CA HIS A 146 13.86 11.00 -11.14
C HIS A 146 12.52 10.62 -11.79
N SER A 147 12.58 9.87 -12.89
CA SER A 147 11.44 9.37 -13.63
C SER A 147 10.62 8.38 -12.80
N LEU A 148 11.28 7.53 -12.00
CA LEU A 148 10.61 6.62 -11.07
C LEU A 148 9.90 7.36 -9.94
N ILE A 149 10.51 8.41 -9.35
CA ILE A 149 9.86 9.25 -8.33
C ILE A 149 8.67 10.01 -8.93
N HIS A 150 8.79 10.48 -10.17
CA HIS A 150 7.66 11.11 -10.86
C HIS A 150 6.52 10.10 -11.07
N ALA A 151 6.82 8.93 -11.63
CA ALA A 151 5.82 7.89 -11.86
C ALA A 151 5.17 7.38 -10.56
N SER A 152 5.93 7.24 -9.47
CA SER A 152 5.37 6.86 -8.16
C SER A 152 4.44 7.94 -7.60
N ASN A 153 4.81 9.22 -7.72
CA ASN A 153 3.94 10.32 -7.31
C ASN A 153 2.64 10.35 -8.13
N GLU A 154 2.69 10.13 -9.43
CA GLU A 154 1.47 10.07 -10.25
C GLU A 154 0.61 8.84 -9.90
N ALA A 155 1.22 7.70 -9.57
CA ALA A 155 0.51 6.54 -9.03
C ALA A 155 -0.22 6.86 -7.71
N PHE A 156 0.45 7.56 -6.77
CA PHE A 156 -0.20 8.01 -5.54
C PHE A 156 -1.33 9.03 -5.81
N ARG A 157 -1.19 9.94 -6.78
CA ARG A 157 -2.28 10.87 -7.16
C ARG A 157 -3.49 10.14 -7.71
N TYR A 158 -3.26 9.15 -8.56
CA TYR A 158 -4.32 8.30 -9.09
C TYR A 158 -5.03 7.55 -7.95
N ALA A 159 -4.27 6.93 -7.05
CA ALA A 159 -4.83 6.20 -5.91
C ALA A 159 -5.71 7.11 -5.01
N LEU A 160 -5.39 8.41 -4.85
CA LEU A 160 -6.24 9.34 -4.10
C LEU A 160 -7.64 9.49 -4.68
N GLN A 161 -7.81 9.32 -6.00
CA GLN A 161 -9.12 9.43 -6.66
C GLN A 161 -10.06 8.29 -6.23
N PHE A 162 -9.49 7.11 -5.98
CA PHE A 162 -10.24 5.88 -5.65
C PHE A 162 -10.14 5.47 -4.18
N GLN A 163 -9.32 6.16 -3.39
CA GLN A 163 -9.24 6.07 -1.92
C GLN A 163 -9.12 4.63 -1.39
N PRO A 164 -8.08 3.87 -1.84
CA PRO A 164 -7.89 2.50 -1.37
C PRO A 164 -7.68 2.48 0.14
N GLN A 165 -8.20 1.48 0.84
CA GLN A 165 -7.95 1.35 2.27
C GLN A 165 -6.49 0.97 2.55
N LEU A 166 -5.84 0.26 1.62
CA LEU A 166 -4.44 -0.16 1.74
C LEU A 166 -3.64 0.19 0.49
N ILE A 167 -2.41 0.64 0.69
CA ILE A 167 -1.41 0.75 -0.37
C ILE A 167 -0.21 -0.11 0.00
N ASN A 168 0.13 -1.07 -0.86
CA ASN A 168 1.38 -1.80 -0.78
C ASN A 168 2.41 -1.12 -1.70
N TYR A 169 3.45 -0.54 -1.11
CA TYR A 169 4.57 0.07 -1.83
C TYR A 169 5.86 -0.72 -1.60
N SER A 170 6.13 -1.66 -2.51
CA SER A 170 7.28 -2.58 -2.45
C SER A 170 8.50 -2.06 -3.22
N GLY A 171 8.78 -0.76 -3.09
CA GLY A 171 9.95 -0.10 -3.69
C GLY A 171 10.45 1.06 -2.83
N GLY A 172 11.34 1.87 -3.38
CA GLY A 172 11.81 3.08 -2.72
C GLY A 172 13.22 3.49 -3.10
N GLY A 173 13.76 4.48 -2.40
CA GLY A 173 15.12 4.97 -2.60
C GLY A 173 15.58 5.97 -1.56
N TYR A 174 16.81 6.44 -1.69
CA TYR A 174 17.47 7.29 -0.70
C TYR A 174 17.20 8.80 -0.86
N SER A 175 16.47 9.20 -1.89
CA SER A 175 16.19 10.61 -2.19
C SER A 175 14.91 11.06 -1.49
N PHE A 176 15.03 12.05 -0.60
CA PHE A 176 13.86 12.69 -0.01
C PHE A 176 13.09 13.50 -1.06
N SER A 177 11.76 13.39 -1.05
CA SER A 177 10.88 14.19 -1.88
C SER A 177 9.80 14.84 -1.03
N LYS A 178 9.83 16.18 -0.96
CA LYS A 178 8.78 16.95 -0.26
C LYS A 178 7.41 16.72 -0.90
N THR A 179 7.36 16.61 -2.23
CA THR A 179 6.13 16.36 -2.99
C THR A 179 5.55 15.00 -2.64
N GLU A 180 6.38 13.96 -2.59
CA GLU A 180 5.95 12.61 -2.21
C GLU A 180 5.43 12.62 -0.76
N GLN A 181 6.18 13.19 0.19
CA GLN A 181 5.74 13.31 1.58
C GLN A 181 4.39 14.00 1.72
N GLN A 182 4.19 15.13 1.04
CA GLN A 182 2.94 15.89 1.07
C GLN A 182 1.79 15.08 0.46
N LEU A 183 2.05 14.34 -0.61
CA LEU A 183 1.05 13.50 -1.25
C LEU A 183 0.63 12.33 -0.34
N LEU A 184 1.60 11.63 0.25
CA LEU A 184 1.34 10.54 1.18
C LEU A 184 0.55 11.00 2.42
N SER A 185 0.75 12.25 2.87
CA SER A 185 0.00 12.80 4.00
C SER A 185 -1.51 12.98 3.71
N GLN A 186 -1.92 13.13 2.45
CA GLN A 186 -3.33 13.31 2.06
C GLN A 186 -4.17 12.04 2.26
N PHE A 187 -3.52 10.88 2.33
CA PHE A 187 -4.16 9.60 2.63
C PHE A 187 -4.56 9.44 4.10
N SER A 188 -3.97 10.24 5.01
CA SER A 188 -4.25 10.17 6.45
C SER A 188 -5.73 10.45 6.81
N PRO A 189 -6.37 11.57 6.36
CA PRO A 189 -7.79 11.80 6.63
C PRO A 189 -8.72 10.77 5.97
N LEU A 190 -8.24 10.08 4.91
CA LEU A 190 -8.95 9.00 4.24
C LEU A 190 -8.81 7.65 4.94
N ARG A 191 -8.02 7.58 6.02
CA ARG A 191 -7.69 6.35 6.78
C ARG A 191 -6.99 5.28 5.94
N THR A 192 -6.44 5.63 4.78
CA THR A 192 -5.64 4.73 3.96
C THR A 192 -4.31 4.45 4.66
N LEU A 193 -4.00 3.18 4.87
CA LEU A 193 -2.73 2.75 5.40
C LEU A 193 -1.74 2.41 4.26
N ILE A 194 -0.57 3.03 4.28
CA ILE A 194 0.52 2.81 3.34
C ILE A 194 1.57 1.91 4.00
N ILE A 195 1.86 0.79 3.39
CA ILE A 195 2.85 -0.18 3.88
C ILE A 195 4.04 -0.14 2.92
N ALA A 196 5.21 0.21 3.45
CA ALA A 196 6.40 0.50 2.67
C ALA A 196 7.58 -0.41 3.02
N ALA A 197 8.28 -0.88 1.99
CA ALA A 197 9.52 -1.63 2.14
C ALA A 197 10.63 -0.75 2.76
N SER A 198 11.34 -1.27 3.76
CA SER A 198 12.43 -0.52 4.42
C SER A 198 13.74 -0.45 3.61
N GLY A 199 13.91 -1.32 2.61
CA GLY A 199 15.10 -1.41 1.75
C GLY A 199 15.96 -2.65 2.02
N ASN A 200 16.84 -3.00 1.08
CA ASN A 200 17.57 -4.27 1.05
C ASN A 200 19.11 -4.10 1.10
N ASP A 201 19.60 -3.01 1.70
CA ASP A 201 21.02 -2.63 1.69
C ASP A 201 21.71 -2.81 3.05
N HIS A 202 21.04 -3.45 4.02
CA HIS A 202 21.50 -3.58 5.42
C HIS A 202 21.80 -2.24 6.12
N ASN A 203 21.11 -1.17 5.72
CA ASN A 203 21.30 0.16 6.27
C ASN A 203 20.41 0.44 7.49
N ASN A 204 20.89 1.33 8.37
CA ASN A 204 20.08 1.89 9.44
C ASN A 204 19.37 3.17 8.95
N ASN A 205 18.06 3.08 8.74
CA ASN A 205 17.20 4.17 8.26
C ASN A 205 17.11 5.36 9.25
N ASP A 206 17.50 5.17 10.52
CA ASP A 206 17.64 6.28 11.47
C ASP A 206 18.87 7.17 11.18
N ILE A 207 19.81 6.68 10.34
CA ILE A 207 21.05 7.36 9.94
C ILE A 207 21.01 7.69 8.44
N LEU A 208 20.63 6.73 7.60
CA LEU A 208 20.49 6.87 6.15
C LEU A 208 19.04 6.56 5.74
N PRO A 209 18.16 7.57 5.70
CA PRO A 209 16.73 7.36 5.42
C PRO A 209 16.47 6.73 4.05
N PHE A 210 15.55 5.77 4.03
CA PHE A 210 15.00 5.14 2.82
C PHE A 210 13.52 5.53 2.68
N TYR A 211 13.13 6.08 1.54
CA TYR A 211 11.79 6.62 1.28
C TYR A 211 10.99 5.72 0.33
N PRO A 212 9.67 5.56 0.55
CA PRO A 212 8.84 6.33 1.49
C PRO A 212 8.88 5.85 2.95
N ALA A 213 9.52 4.71 3.25
CA ALA A 213 9.53 4.08 4.58
C ALA A 213 9.93 5.03 5.74
N SER A 214 10.80 6.00 5.49
CA SER A 214 11.30 6.92 6.52
C SER A 214 10.52 8.23 6.64
N TYR A 215 9.45 8.42 5.86
CA TYR A 215 8.53 9.55 6.11
C TYR A 215 7.81 9.32 7.44
N GLN A 216 7.96 10.27 8.37
CA GLN A 216 7.29 10.25 9.68
C GLN A 216 5.83 10.67 9.52
N LEU A 217 5.02 9.79 8.94
CA LEU A 217 3.59 9.97 8.73
C LEU A 217 2.80 8.87 9.46
N ASP A 218 1.71 9.27 10.12
CA ASP A 218 0.86 8.39 10.92
C ASP A 218 0.24 7.26 10.10
N ASN A 219 0.08 7.46 8.80
CA ASN A 219 -0.45 6.49 7.86
C ASN A 219 0.60 5.70 7.07
N VAL A 220 1.90 5.83 7.37
CA VAL A 220 2.98 5.03 6.76
C VAL A 220 3.55 4.03 7.75
N ILE A 221 3.59 2.74 7.40
CA ILE A 221 4.23 1.66 8.14
C ILE A 221 5.41 1.11 7.33
N ALA A 222 6.62 1.27 7.85
CA ALA A 222 7.81 0.68 7.28
C ALA A 222 8.06 -0.74 7.81
N VAL A 223 8.39 -1.66 6.90
CA VAL A 223 8.53 -3.09 7.20
C VAL A 223 9.94 -3.60 6.88
N ALA A 224 10.57 -4.23 7.87
CA ALA A 224 11.83 -4.97 7.71
C ALA A 224 11.58 -6.47 7.49
N SER A 225 12.60 -7.15 6.98
CA SER A 225 12.56 -8.58 6.66
C SER A 225 13.18 -9.44 7.76
N VAL A 226 12.54 -10.58 8.01
CA VAL A 226 13.12 -11.70 8.77
C VAL A 226 13.17 -12.97 7.94
N SER A 227 14.12 -13.83 8.33
CA SER A 227 14.20 -15.24 7.95
C SER A 227 13.59 -16.11 9.04
N THR A 228 12.67 -16.98 8.68
CA THR A 228 12.07 -18.00 9.57
C THR A 228 12.60 -19.38 9.19
N SER A 229 13.83 -19.71 9.64
CA SER A 229 14.41 -21.02 9.36
C SER A 229 13.80 -22.12 10.25
N SER A 230 13.13 -23.10 9.62
CA SER A 230 12.53 -24.26 10.30
C SER A 230 13.54 -25.15 11.02
N LYS A 231 14.85 -25.08 10.68
CA LYS A 231 15.88 -25.97 11.24
C LYS A 231 16.36 -25.56 12.63
N LYS A 232 16.07 -24.35 13.12
CA LYS A 232 16.58 -23.86 14.41
C LYS A 232 15.56 -23.13 15.30
N ASN A 233 14.28 -23.01 14.92
CA ASN A 233 13.26 -22.22 15.63
C ASN A 233 13.76 -20.82 16.05
N LYS A 234 14.59 -20.19 15.20
CA LYS A 234 15.14 -18.86 15.47
C LYS A 234 14.82 -17.96 14.29
N THR A 235 13.80 -17.13 14.48
CA THR A 235 13.55 -15.95 13.63
C THR A 235 14.72 -15.00 13.77
N LYS A 236 15.24 -14.49 12.66
CA LYS A 236 16.34 -13.52 12.64
C LYS A 236 16.09 -12.46 11.59
N PRO A 237 16.57 -11.22 11.77
CA PRO A 237 16.57 -10.23 10.71
C PRO A 237 17.30 -10.78 9.49
N SER A 238 16.74 -10.56 8.30
CA SER A 238 17.40 -10.91 7.05
C SER A 238 18.68 -10.11 6.88
N SER A 239 19.72 -10.75 6.36
CA SER A 239 21.04 -10.12 6.22
C SER A 239 21.04 -8.88 5.33
N PHE A 240 20.10 -8.80 4.38
CA PHE A 240 19.91 -7.64 3.51
C PHE A 240 19.00 -6.56 4.11
N SER A 241 18.20 -6.86 5.13
CA SER A 241 17.13 -5.94 5.55
C SER A 241 17.71 -4.64 6.10
N ASN A 242 17.23 -3.51 5.59
CA ASN A 242 17.33 -2.26 6.31
C ASN A 242 16.54 -2.35 7.62
N PHE A 243 16.89 -1.49 8.58
CA PHE A 243 16.30 -1.44 9.91
C PHE A 243 16.32 -0.01 10.45
N GLY A 244 15.66 0.25 11.58
CA GLY A 244 15.64 1.57 12.19
C GLY A 244 14.78 1.59 13.44
N LYS A 245 15.36 1.99 14.58
CA LYS A 245 14.69 2.01 15.88
C LYS A 245 13.56 3.03 15.95
N ARG A 246 13.60 4.07 15.11
CA ARG A 246 12.54 5.10 15.04
C ARG A 246 11.78 5.05 13.73
N THR A 247 12.44 4.62 12.65
CA THR A 247 11.92 4.73 11.29
C THR A 247 11.29 3.45 10.74
N VAL A 248 11.59 2.27 11.31
CA VAL A 248 11.04 0.99 10.84
C VAL A 248 10.17 0.37 11.92
N ALA A 249 8.91 0.05 11.62
CA ALA A 249 7.93 -0.32 12.63
C ALA A 249 8.10 -1.76 13.13
N VAL A 250 8.05 -2.71 12.21
CA VAL A 250 7.96 -4.15 12.50
C VAL A 250 8.77 -4.98 11.51
N PHE A 251 8.92 -6.26 11.81
CA PHE A 251 9.41 -7.27 10.89
C PHE A 251 8.28 -8.11 10.32
N SER A 252 8.43 -8.56 9.08
CA SER A 252 7.64 -9.66 8.53
C SER A 252 8.51 -10.60 7.68
N GLU A 253 8.02 -11.81 7.43
CA GLU A 253 8.73 -12.82 6.65
C GLU A 253 9.04 -12.28 5.25
N GLY A 254 10.30 -12.34 4.84
CA GLY A 254 10.71 -11.79 3.54
C GLY A 254 11.70 -12.66 2.79
N GLU A 255 12.18 -13.77 3.36
CA GLU A 255 13.09 -14.70 2.67
C GLU A 255 12.36 -15.89 2.05
N ASN A 256 12.76 -16.26 0.83
CA ASN A 256 12.30 -17.46 0.12
C ASN A 256 10.78 -17.61 0.07
N GLN A 257 10.08 -16.51 -0.23
CA GLN A 257 8.62 -16.49 -0.32
C GLN A 257 8.20 -16.97 -1.71
N TRP A 258 7.38 -18.03 -1.74
CA TRP A 258 6.91 -18.66 -2.97
C TRP A 258 5.55 -18.11 -3.38
N ALA A 259 5.51 -17.41 -4.52
CA ALA A 259 4.29 -16.87 -5.10
C ALA A 259 4.38 -16.87 -6.63
N PHE A 260 3.27 -16.62 -7.33
CA PHE A 260 3.27 -16.55 -8.79
C PHE A 260 4.14 -15.40 -9.27
N GLY A 261 5.08 -15.68 -10.16
CA GLY A 261 5.67 -14.70 -11.07
C GLY A 261 4.95 -14.77 -12.43
N LEU A 262 5.70 -14.57 -13.51
CA LEU A 262 5.16 -14.60 -14.88
C LEU A 262 4.83 -16.02 -15.35
N ASN A 263 3.91 -16.12 -16.31
CA ASN A 263 3.54 -17.36 -17.00
C ASN A 263 3.03 -18.44 -16.04
N GLN A 264 2.30 -18.04 -15.00
CA GLN A 264 1.72 -18.93 -13.98
C GLN A 264 2.75 -19.76 -13.20
N LYS A 265 4.04 -19.40 -13.26
CA LYS A 265 5.10 -20.12 -12.53
C LYS A 265 5.27 -19.52 -11.15
N LYS A 266 5.28 -20.38 -10.12
CA LYS A 266 5.67 -19.97 -8.77
C LYS A 266 7.20 -19.87 -8.67
N ILE A 267 7.70 -18.76 -8.15
CA ILE A 267 9.13 -18.49 -7.96
C ILE A 267 9.41 -18.05 -6.51
N PRO A 268 10.58 -18.39 -5.96
CA PRO A 268 11.02 -17.85 -4.68
C PRO A 268 11.64 -16.47 -4.88
N LEU A 269 11.11 -15.45 -4.20
CA LEU A 269 11.79 -14.15 -4.07
C LEU A 269 12.12 -13.87 -2.60
N SER A 270 13.14 -13.02 -2.40
CA SER A 270 13.53 -12.56 -1.08
C SER A 270 13.72 -11.04 -1.07
N GLY A 271 13.19 -10.36 -0.06
CA GLY A 271 13.31 -8.91 0.08
C GLY A 271 12.31 -8.33 1.08
N THR A 272 12.53 -7.08 1.49
CA THR A 272 11.53 -6.31 2.27
C THR A 272 10.24 -6.08 1.48
N SER A 273 10.27 -6.21 0.15
CA SER A 273 9.09 -6.22 -0.73
C SER A 273 8.12 -7.35 -0.36
N GLN A 274 8.63 -8.55 -0.09
CA GLN A 274 7.82 -9.68 0.32
C GLN A 274 7.30 -9.51 1.76
N SER A 275 8.10 -8.93 2.65
CA SER A 275 7.64 -8.55 4.00
C SER A 275 6.51 -7.52 3.95
N THR A 276 6.58 -6.57 3.02
CA THR A 276 5.54 -5.56 2.78
C THR A 276 4.24 -6.22 2.32
N ALA A 277 4.33 -7.17 1.37
CA ALA A 277 3.18 -7.97 0.92
C ALA A 277 2.55 -8.80 2.06
N ASN A 278 3.39 -9.47 2.86
CA ASN A 278 2.93 -10.23 4.02
C ASN A 278 2.20 -9.34 5.04
N LEU A 279 2.76 -8.19 5.38
CA LEU A 279 2.09 -7.26 6.30
C LEU A 279 0.82 -6.65 5.67
N THR A 280 0.78 -6.42 4.37
CA THR A 280 -0.44 -5.97 3.67
C THR A 280 -1.56 -6.99 3.80
N SER A 281 -1.28 -8.29 3.64
CA SER A 281 -2.29 -9.33 3.90
C SER A 281 -2.80 -9.33 5.35
N PHE A 282 -1.91 -9.00 6.29
CA PHE A 282 -2.25 -8.86 7.71
C PHE A 282 -3.18 -7.67 7.96
N ALA A 283 -2.81 -6.49 7.48
CA ALA A 283 -3.64 -5.30 7.59
C ALA A 283 -5.01 -5.49 6.90
N ALA A 284 -5.05 -6.16 5.74
CA ALA A 284 -6.30 -6.47 5.05
C ALA A 284 -7.20 -7.36 5.90
N SER A 285 -6.64 -8.41 6.54
CA SER A 285 -7.43 -9.29 7.42
C SER A 285 -8.04 -8.55 8.61
N ILE A 286 -7.34 -7.55 9.15
CA ILE A 286 -7.85 -6.70 10.23
C ILE A 286 -9.00 -5.85 9.73
N LEU A 287 -8.81 -5.16 8.60
CA LEU A 287 -9.82 -4.25 8.05
C LEU A 287 -11.07 -4.96 7.53
N ILE A 288 -10.97 -6.24 7.17
CA ILE A 288 -12.13 -7.08 6.82
C ILE A 288 -12.99 -7.38 8.05
N GLU A 289 -12.38 -7.55 9.22
CA GLU A 289 -13.08 -7.79 10.49
C GLU A 289 -13.63 -6.49 11.08
N ASP A 290 -12.85 -5.40 11.02
CA ASP A 290 -13.25 -4.07 11.48
C ASP A 290 -12.70 -2.97 10.57
N SER A 291 -13.55 -2.48 9.67
CA SER A 291 -13.21 -1.40 8.73
C SER A 291 -13.22 0.00 9.37
N SER A 292 -13.59 0.12 10.65
CA SER A 292 -13.60 1.40 11.36
C SER A 292 -12.21 1.82 11.85
N LEU A 293 -11.28 0.86 11.96
CA LEU A 293 -9.92 1.07 12.41
C LEU A 293 -9.14 2.01 11.48
N ASN A 294 -8.43 2.96 12.07
CA ASN A 294 -7.57 3.87 11.34
C ASN A 294 -6.10 3.35 11.33
N PRO A 295 -5.20 3.95 10.52
CA PRO A 295 -3.81 3.51 10.44
C PRO A 295 -3.05 3.48 11.78
N LEU A 296 -3.35 4.40 12.71
CA LEU A 296 -2.73 4.40 14.05
C LEU A 296 -3.22 3.23 14.89
N ASP A 297 -4.51 2.91 14.85
CA ASP A 297 -5.05 1.76 15.60
C ASP A 297 -4.39 0.45 15.14
N ILE A 298 -4.15 0.30 13.82
CA ILE A 298 -3.44 -0.85 13.25
C ILE A 298 -1.98 -0.86 13.70
N LYS A 299 -1.29 0.29 13.69
CA LYS A 299 0.09 0.40 14.19
C LYS A 299 0.19 -0.02 15.66
N ASP A 300 -0.67 0.53 16.51
CA ASP A 300 -0.68 0.24 17.95
C ASP A 300 -0.92 -1.26 18.21
N PHE A 301 -1.84 -1.85 17.46
CA PHE A 301 -2.10 -3.29 17.52
C PHE A 301 -0.86 -4.14 17.18
N LEU A 302 -0.20 -3.81 16.07
CA LEU A 302 1.03 -4.48 15.64
C LEU A 302 2.15 -4.39 16.67
N CYS A 303 2.18 -3.32 17.47
CA CYS A 303 3.23 -3.08 18.45
C CYS A 303 3.00 -3.74 19.81
N SER A 304 1.75 -4.07 20.13
CA SER A 304 1.34 -4.58 21.44
C SER A 304 1.08 -6.10 21.47
N HIS A 305 0.65 -6.72 20.37
CA HIS A 305 0.05 -8.07 20.41
C HIS A 305 0.93 -9.22 19.89
N PHE A 306 2.15 -8.93 19.43
CA PHE A 306 3.02 -9.94 18.82
C PHE A 306 4.27 -10.22 19.67
N GLU A 307 4.91 -11.35 19.38
CA GLU A 307 6.13 -11.73 20.06
C GLU A 307 7.29 -10.81 19.65
N PRO A 308 8.11 -10.37 20.61
CA PRO A 308 9.31 -9.64 20.27
C PRO A 308 10.30 -10.55 19.55
N LEU A 309 11.07 -10.00 18.63
CA LEU A 309 12.23 -10.69 18.10
C LEU A 309 13.20 -10.97 19.24
N SER A 310 13.58 -12.24 19.44
CA SER A 310 14.53 -12.67 20.47
C SER A 310 15.97 -12.29 20.09
N SER A 311 16.29 -11.00 20.20
CA SER A 311 17.64 -10.48 20.09
C SER A 311 17.90 -9.34 21.06
N ASP A 312 19.13 -9.25 21.57
CA ASP A 312 19.60 -8.17 22.46
C ASP A 312 19.64 -6.79 21.78
N ILE A 313 19.40 -6.74 20.48
CA ILE A 313 19.32 -5.52 19.66
C ILE A 313 17.87 -5.38 19.22
N LYS A 314 17.19 -4.30 19.65
CA LYS A 314 15.90 -3.86 19.12
C LYS A 314 16.15 -3.13 17.78
N PRO A 315 15.96 -3.73 16.60
CA PRO A 315 16.36 -3.10 15.35
C PRO A 315 15.20 -2.29 14.73
N THR A 316 13.99 -2.43 15.25
CA THR A 316 12.77 -1.74 14.80
C THR A 316 12.05 -1.11 15.99
N TYR A 317 11.21 -0.11 15.71
CA TYR A 317 10.43 0.66 16.69
C TYR A 317 9.63 -0.23 17.64
N CYS A 318 8.85 -1.18 17.11
CA CYS A 318 8.05 -2.09 17.93
C CYS A 318 8.76 -3.39 18.28
N ASN A 319 9.85 -3.72 17.57
CA ASN A 319 10.59 -4.96 17.71
C ASN A 319 9.70 -6.22 17.63
N ARG A 320 8.61 -6.17 16.86
CA ARG A 320 7.65 -7.27 16.69
C ARG A 320 7.83 -7.97 15.36
N VAL A 321 7.58 -9.28 15.36
CA VAL A 321 7.57 -10.12 14.15
C VAL A 321 6.14 -10.51 13.81
N ILE A 322 5.71 -10.15 12.60
CA ILE A 322 4.40 -10.48 12.05
C ILE A 322 4.56 -11.57 11.01
N THR A 323 4.05 -12.77 11.32
CA THR A 323 4.13 -13.96 10.45
C THR A 323 2.75 -14.35 9.93
N ILE A 324 2.70 -15.24 8.93
CA ILE A 324 1.42 -15.81 8.49
C ILE A 324 0.71 -16.57 9.61
N ASP A 325 1.44 -17.23 10.51
CA ASP A 325 0.82 -17.89 11.67
C ASP A 325 0.20 -16.90 12.67
N SER A 326 0.66 -15.64 12.66
CA SER A 326 0.05 -14.56 13.43
C SER A 326 -1.37 -14.25 12.94
N LEU A 327 -1.64 -14.38 11.63
CA LEU A 327 -2.98 -14.24 11.03
C LEU A 327 -3.97 -15.28 11.57
N LYS A 328 -3.53 -16.53 11.71
CA LYS A 328 -4.40 -17.62 12.19
C LYS A 328 -4.84 -17.41 13.63
N LYS A 329 -4.01 -16.74 14.44
CA LYS A 329 -4.31 -16.47 15.86
C LYS A 329 -5.41 -15.41 16.07
N ILE A 330 -5.62 -14.54 15.08
CA ILE A 330 -6.58 -13.43 15.13
C ILE A 330 -7.90 -13.73 14.41
N LYS A 331 -7.91 -14.65 13.44
CA LYS A 331 -9.11 -15.04 12.69
C LYS A 331 -10.25 -15.48 13.63
N GLY A 332 -11.42 -14.84 13.51
CA GLY A 332 -12.64 -15.16 14.27
C GLY A 332 -12.65 -14.66 15.72
N LYS A 333 -11.71 -13.80 16.12
CA LYS A 333 -11.67 -13.21 17.46
C LYS A 333 -12.05 -11.72 17.43
N SER A 334 -13.34 -11.44 17.21
CA SER A 334 -13.90 -10.08 17.22
C SER A 334 -13.54 -9.27 18.48
N ASN A 335 -13.40 -9.94 19.63
CA ASN A 335 -13.07 -9.30 20.90
C ASN A 335 -11.63 -8.74 20.97
N ILE A 336 -10.68 -9.28 20.19
CA ILE A 336 -9.31 -8.75 20.15
C ILE A 336 -9.32 -7.30 19.62
N PHE A 337 -10.24 -6.98 18.70
CA PHE A 337 -10.30 -5.65 18.09
C PHE A 337 -10.99 -4.62 18.99
N THR A 338 -11.89 -5.06 19.87
CA THR A 338 -12.51 -4.18 20.89
C THR A 338 -11.52 -3.77 21.99
N GLU A 339 -10.50 -4.59 22.25
CA GLU A 339 -9.39 -4.26 23.15
C GLU A 339 -8.45 -3.18 22.56
N ILE A 340 -8.34 -3.06 21.23
CA ILE A 340 -7.50 -2.06 20.55
C ILE A 340 -8.02 -0.64 20.82
N VAL A 341 -9.32 -0.42 20.66
CA VAL A 341 -9.96 0.90 20.83
C VAL A 341 -9.91 1.36 22.30
N SER A 342 -9.78 0.42 23.25
CA SER A 342 -9.75 0.68 24.69
C SER A 342 -8.35 0.70 25.31
N SER A 343 -7.31 0.35 24.54
CA SER A 343 -5.91 0.35 25.01
C SER A 343 -5.32 1.77 25.06
N PRO A 344 -4.40 2.08 25.99
CA PRO A 344 -3.69 3.36 26.01
C PRO A 344 -2.88 3.51 24.72
N LYS A 345 -3.13 4.58 23.97
CA LYS A 345 -2.35 4.93 22.77
C LYS A 345 -0.91 5.24 23.18
N ILE A 346 0.07 4.64 22.50
CA ILE A 346 1.51 4.70 22.83
C ILE A 346 2.15 5.97 22.26
#